data_AF-A0A7C3TLT2-F1
#
_entry.id   AF-A0A7C3TLT2-F1
#
_cell.length_a   1.000
_cell.length_b   1.000
_cell.length_c   1.000
_cell.angle_alpha   90.00
_cell.angle_beta   90.00
_cell.angle_gamma   90.00
#
_symmetry.space_group_name_H-M   'P 1'
#
loop_
_entity.id
_entity.type
_entity.pdbx_description
1 polymer ?
#
loop_
_entity_poly.entity_id
_entity_poly.type
_entity_poly.pdbx_seq_one_letter_code
_entity_poly.pdbx_strand_id
1 'polypeptide(L)' 'MIVVKTEVHALHSSDDITMVRQKVRKVMQEAGFSLVDQTKMVTAASELARNTVIHGGGG' A
#
# COMPACT_ATOMS: atom_id res chain seq x y z
N MET A 1 19.36 10.50 -0.91
CA MET A 1 18.32 9.57 -1.41
C MET A 1 17.28 10.41 -2.15
N ILE A 2 17.10 10.22 -3.46
CA ILE A 2 16.15 11.01 -4.25
C ILE A 2 14.82 10.26 -4.27
N VAL A 3 13.73 10.93 -3.89
CA VAL A 3 12.38 10.40 -4.04
C VAL A 3 11.88 10.76 -5.45
N VAL A 4 11.60 9.75 -6.26
CA VAL A 4 11.11 9.92 -7.65
C VAL A 4 9.59 10.03 -7.74
N LYS A 5 8.85 9.57 -6.72
CA LYS A 5 7.39 9.57 -6.70
C LYS A 5 6.84 9.57 -5.27
N THR A 6 5.81 10.38 -5.03
CA THR A 6 5.04 10.41 -3.77
C THR A 6 3.56 10.47 -4.12
N GLU A 7 2.74 9.62 -3.48
CA GLU A 7 1.28 9.64 -3.59
C GLU A 7 0.69 9.66 -2.18
N VAL A 8 -0.46 10.32 -2.00
CA VAL A 8 -1.24 10.34 -0.76
C VAL A 8 -2.64 9.85 -1.11
N HIS A 9 -3.16 8.90 -0.33
CA HIS A 9 -4.49 8.33 -0.49
C HIS A 9 -5.19 8.29 0.86
N ALA A 10 -6.44 8.72 0.90
CA ALA A 10 -7.23 8.67 2.11
C ALA A 10 -7.71 7.24 2.39
N LEU A 11 -7.78 6.87 3.67
CA LEU A 11 -8.27 5.57 4.11
C LEU A 11 -9.53 5.74 4.96
N HIS A 12 -10.67 5.29 4.45
CA HIS A 12 -11.96 5.41 5.14
C HIS A 12 -12.68 4.08 5.32
N SER A 13 -12.36 3.09 4.47
CA SER A 13 -13.12 1.86 4.36
C SER A 13 -12.23 0.66 4.01
N SER A 14 -12.80 -0.54 4.14
CA SER A 14 -12.15 -1.78 3.72
C SER A 14 -11.82 -1.81 2.21
N ASP A 15 -12.56 -1.07 1.39
CA ASP A 15 -12.31 -0.98 -0.06
C ASP A 15 -11.01 -0.24 -0.34
N ASP A 16 -10.65 0.75 0.49
CA ASP A 16 -9.40 1.50 0.37
C ASP A 16 -8.17 0.61 0.62
N ILE A 17 -8.31 -0.43 1.46
CA ILE A 17 -7.25 -1.43 1.67
C ILE A 17 -6.96 -2.18 0.36
N THR A 18 -8.00 -2.51 -0.41
CA THR A 18 -7.83 -3.16 -1.72
C THR A 18 -7.15 -2.22 -2.72
N MET A 19 -7.51 -0.94 -2.71
CA MET A 19 -6.84 0.09 -3.52
C MET A 19 -5.35 0.19 -3.16
N VAL A 20 -4.99 0.22 -1.87
CA VAL A 20 -3.59 0.24 -1.40
C VAL A 20 -2.81 -0.96 -1.95
N ARG A 21 -3.39 -2.16 -1.93
CA ARG A 21 -2.75 -3.38 -2.48
C ARG A 21 -2.39 -3.23 -3.95
N GLN A 22 -3.33 -2.71 -4.73
CA GLN A 22 -3.14 -2.51 -6.17
C GLN A 22 -2.06 -1.46 -6.46
N LYS A 23 -2.08 -0.33 -5.72
CA LYS A 23 -1.10 0.75 -5.84
C LYS A 23 0.31 0.30 -5.49
N VAL A 24 0.49 -0.34 -4.34
CA VAL A 24 1.81 -0.82 -3.90
C VAL A 24 2.34 -1.87 -4.86
N ARG A 25 1.49 -2.82 -5.31
CA ARG A 25 1.88 -3.80 -6.32
C ARG A 25 2.36 -3.12 -7.60
N LYS A 26 1.63 -2.12 -8.11
CA LYS A 26 2.00 -1.37 -9.31
C LYS A 26 3.36 -0.69 -9.16
N VAL A 27 3.60 0.02 -8.04
CA VAL A 27 4.88 0.68 -7.78
C VAL A 27 6.04 -0.32 -7.73
N MET A 28 5.85 -1.46 -7.06
CA MET A 28 6.88 -2.49 -6.95
C MET A 28 7.18 -3.16 -8.30
N GLN A 29 6.18 -3.31 -9.17
CA GLN A 29 6.35 -3.80 -10.54
C GLN A 29 7.11 -2.79 -11.41
N GLU A 30 6.72 -1.52 -11.36
CA GLU A 30 7.40 -0.43 -12.07
C GLU A 30 8.87 -0.27 -11.63
N ALA A 31 9.15 -0.58 -10.37
CA ALA A 31 10.51 -0.58 -9.82
C ALA A 31 11.29 -1.90 -10.04
N GLY A 32 10.70 -2.90 -10.70
CA GLY A 32 11.39 -4.14 -11.10
C GLY A 32 11.64 -5.15 -9.99
N PHE A 33 10.90 -5.11 -8.88
CA PHE A 33 11.07 -6.07 -7.78
C PHE A 33 10.56 -7.47 -8.12
N SER A 34 11.13 -8.48 -7.47
CA SER A 34 10.69 -9.88 -7.58
C SER A 34 9.25 -10.07 -7.12
N LEU A 35 8.55 -11.11 -7.60
CA LEU A 35 7.20 -11.44 -7.13
C LEU A 35 7.12 -11.71 -5.63
N VAL A 36 8.19 -12.28 -5.04
CA VAL A 36 8.29 -12.53 -3.60
C VAL A 36 8.33 -11.21 -2.84
N ASP A 37 9.16 -10.25 -3.28
CA ASP A 37 9.29 -8.96 -2.60
C ASP A 37 8.05 -8.07 -2.80
N GLN A 38 7.43 -8.12 -3.99
CA GLN A 38 6.12 -7.52 -4.23
C GLN A 38 5.09 -8.04 -3.22
N THR A 39 5.05 -9.35 -3.00
CA THR A 39 4.09 -9.96 -2.07
C THR A 39 4.33 -9.51 -0.64
N LYS A 40 5.59 -9.47 -0.18
CA LYS A 40 5.95 -8.97 1.16
C LYS A 40 5.48 -7.53 1.37
N MET A 41 5.77 -6.64 0.42
CA MET A 41 5.41 -5.23 0.52
C MET A 41 3.90 -5.01 0.45
N VAL A 42 3.19 -5.73 -0.42
CA VAL A 42 1.72 -5.66 -0.49
C VAL A 42 1.09 -6.11 0.83
N THR A 43 1.58 -7.19 1.45
CA THR A 43 1.08 -7.64 2.76
C THR A 43 1.32 -6.59 3.82
N ALA A 44 2.55 -6.09 3.95
CA ALA A 44 2.89 -5.07 4.95
C ALA A 44 2.03 -3.80 4.81
N ALA A 45 1.86 -3.30 3.58
CA ALA A 45 1.02 -2.13 3.33
C ALA A 45 -0.47 -2.38 3.61
N SER A 46 -0.96 -3.60 3.34
CA SER A 46 -2.35 -3.97 3.65
C SER A 46 -2.62 -3.96 5.14
N GLU A 47 -1.69 -4.48 5.94
CA GLU A 47 -1.84 -4.52 7.39
C GLU A 47 -1.75 -3.13 8.01
N LEU A 48 -0.89 -2.25 7.48
CA LEU A 48 -0.90 -0.84 7.88
C LEU A 48 -2.23 -0.16 7.55
N ALA A 49 -2.73 -0.30 6.32
CA ALA A 49 -4.00 0.30 5.91
C ALA A 49 -5.18 -0.25 6.74
N ARG A 50 -5.20 -1.55 6.99
CA ARG A 50 -6.18 -2.21 7.86
C ARG A 50 -6.16 -1.61 9.27
N ASN A 51 -4.98 -1.46 9.86
CA ASN A 51 -4.85 -0.90 11.20
C ASN A 51 -5.31 0.55 11.26
N THR A 52 -4.99 1.35 10.23
CA THR A 52 -5.50 2.73 10.12
C THR A 52 -7.02 2.78 10.07
N VAL A 53 -7.67 1.96 9.22
CA VAL A 53 -9.13 1.97 9.08
C VAL A 53 -9.83 1.42 10.32
N ILE A 54 -9.43 0.23 10.80
CA ILE A 54 -10.16 -0.49 11.85
C ILE A 54 -9.89 0.10 13.23
N HIS A 55 -8.63 0.45 13.52
CA HIS A 55 -8.21 0.86 14.85
C HIS A 55 -7.92 2.37 14.94
N GLY A 56 -7.50 3.00 13.85
CA GLY A 56 -7.21 4.44 13.79
C GLY A 56 -8.42 5.33 13.48
N GLY A 57 -9.54 4.76 13.03
CA GLY A 57 -10.72 5.52 12.60
C GLY A 57 -10.58 6.13 11.20
N GLY A 58 -9.59 5.69 10.42
CA GLY A 58 -9.26 6.23 9.10
C GLY A 58 -8.11 7.25 9.11
N GLY A 59 -7.77 7.76 7.92
CA GLY A 59 -6.64 8.66 7.67
C GLY A 59 -6.06 8.45 6.29
#